data_AF-A0A537HBY8-F1
#
_entry.id   AF-A0A537HBY8-F1
#
_cell.length_a   1.000
_cell.length_b   1.000
_cell.length_c   1.000
_cell.angle_alpha   90.00
_cell.angle_beta   90.00
_cell.angle_gamma   90.00
#
_symmetry.space_group_name_H-M   'P 1'
#
loop_
_entity.id
_entity.type
_entity.pdbx_description
1 polymer ?
#
loop_
_entity_poly.entity_id
_entity_poly.type
_entity_poly.pdbx_seq_one_letter_code
_entity_poly.pdbx_strand_id
1 'polypeptide(L)'
;MADRVRGRGAGKDRSEKMRLRTGIHELDDMLRGGFLPGDAVLLAGGAGTGKTTLAIQHLVNGATQFGENGIYVTFRCGAATTTRD
;
A
#
# COMPACT_ATOMS: atom_id res chain seq x y z
N MET A 1 -20.26 -16.57 28.83
CA MET A 1 -20.81 -15.35 29.46
C MET A 1 -19.69 -14.31 29.45
N ALA A 2 -19.68 -13.20 28.71
CA ALA A 2 -20.62 -12.63 27.77
C ALA A 2 -19.81 -12.00 26.63
N ASP A 3 -20.18 -12.37 25.40
CA ASP A 3 -19.80 -11.73 24.16
C ASP A 3 -20.45 -10.34 24.10
N ARG A 4 -19.64 -9.27 24.14
CA ARG A 4 -20.11 -7.90 23.93
C ARG A 4 -18.96 -6.94 23.68
N VAL A 5 -18.52 -6.79 22.43
CA VAL A 5 -18.10 -5.47 21.92
C VAL A 5 -18.45 -5.33 20.43
N ARG A 6 -19.59 -4.65 20.21
CA ARG A 6 -19.86 -3.62 19.19
C ARG A 6 -19.90 -4.03 17.72
N GLY A 7 -21.14 -4.22 17.25
CA GLY A 7 -21.75 -3.31 16.27
C GLY A 7 -21.18 -3.34 14.86
N ARG A 8 -21.82 -4.13 13.99
CA ARG A 8 -21.80 -3.94 12.53
C ARG A 8 -22.41 -2.57 12.21
N GLY A 9 -21.57 -1.55 12.06
CA GLY A 9 -21.95 -0.27 11.51
C GLY A 9 -21.62 -0.21 10.02
N ALA A 10 -22.63 -0.46 9.17
CA ALA A 10 -22.59 -0.03 7.77
C ALA A 10 -22.71 1.51 7.76
N GLY A 11 -21.55 2.20 7.81
CA GLY A 11 -21.46 3.66 7.91
C GLY A 11 -21.17 4.31 6.56
N LYS A 12 -22.21 4.94 6.00
CA LYS A 12 -22.18 5.97 4.96
C LYS A 12 -21.28 7.14 5.47
N ASP A 13 -20.45 7.72 4.60
CA ASP A 13 -19.47 8.80 4.84
C ASP A 13 -18.11 8.47 5.51
N ARG A 14 -17.33 7.57 4.90
CA ARG A 14 -15.85 7.53 5.08
C ARG A 14 -15.09 8.52 4.16
N SER A 15 -15.81 9.39 3.44
CA SER A 15 -15.28 10.13 2.29
C SER A 15 -14.52 11.42 2.63
N GLU A 16 -14.46 11.84 3.89
CA GLU A 16 -13.78 13.08 4.33
C GLU A 16 -12.56 12.79 5.22
N LYS A 17 -12.04 11.55 5.18
CA LYS A 17 -10.78 11.22 5.87
C LYS A 17 -9.62 11.61 4.98
N MET A 18 -8.65 12.33 5.54
CA MET A 18 -7.35 12.64 4.96
C MET A 18 -6.77 11.39 4.30
N ARG A 19 -6.61 11.41 2.98
CA ARG A 19 -6.09 10.29 2.18
C ARG A 19 -4.57 10.36 2.09
N LEU A 20 -3.93 9.20 2.03
CA LEU A 20 -2.48 9.06 1.85
C LEU A 20 -2.17 9.16 0.36
N ARG A 21 -1.51 10.25 -0.02
CA ARG A 21 -1.12 10.48 -1.42
C ARG A 21 0.02 9.55 -1.80
N THR A 22 -0.02 9.04 -3.02
CA THR A 22 1.04 8.18 -3.56
C THR A 22 2.24 8.98 -4.06
N GLY A 23 2.03 10.27 -4.36
CA GLY A 23 3.01 11.12 -5.03
C GLY A 23 3.17 10.81 -6.52
N ILE A 24 2.30 9.97 -7.09
CA ILE A 24 2.14 9.74 -8.52
C ILE A 24 0.85 10.43 -8.94
N HIS A 25 0.95 11.56 -9.65
CA HIS A 25 -0.18 12.45 -9.92
C HIS A 25 -1.38 11.72 -10.54
N GLU A 26 -1.16 10.98 -11.63
CA GLU A 26 -2.26 10.29 -12.32
C GLU A 26 -2.90 9.20 -11.45
N LEU A 27 -2.11 8.52 -10.61
CA LEU A 27 -2.62 7.51 -9.69
C LEU A 27 -3.43 8.13 -8.55
N ASP A 28 -2.97 9.25 -8.00
CA ASP A 28 -3.71 10.00 -6.99
C ASP A 28 -5.06 10.47 -7.53
N ASP A 29 -5.12 10.96 -8.78
CA ASP A 29 -6.35 11.36 -9.44
C ASP A 29 -7.31 10.18 -9.64
N MET A 30 -6.79 9.05 -10.13
CA MET A 30 -7.57 7.81 -10.30
C MET A 30 -8.14 7.31 -8.96
N LEU A 31 -7.37 7.47 -7.88
CA LEU A 31 -7.77 7.07 -6.53
C LEU A 31 -8.58 8.14 -5.80
N ARG A 32 -8.79 9.33 -6.39
CA ARG A 32 -9.45 10.49 -5.77
C ARG A 32 -8.73 10.98 -4.51
N GLY A 33 -7.42 11.23 -4.63
CA GLY A 33 -6.56 11.73 -3.56
C GLY A 33 -5.70 10.68 -2.85
N GLY A 34 -5.66 9.45 -3.36
CA GLY A 34 -4.79 8.39 -2.84
C GLY A 34 -5.49 7.36 -1.94
N PHE A 35 -4.70 6.60 -1.18
CA PHE A 35 -5.14 5.47 -0.38
C PHE A 35 -5.84 5.89 0.92
N LEU A 36 -6.69 5.00 1.46
CA LEU A 36 -7.31 5.21 2.76
C LEU A 36 -6.32 4.85 3.88
N PRO A 37 -6.13 5.72 4.90
CA PRO A 37 -5.26 5.38 6.03
C PRO A 37 -5.76 4.14 6.78
N GLY A 38 -4.85 3.22 7.07
CA GLY A 38 -5.14 2.00 7.82
C GLY A 38 -5.70 0.84 7.00
N ASP A 39 -5.94 1.05 5.70
CA ASP A 39 -6.37 -0.01 4.79
C ASP A 39 -5.17 -0.75 4.18
N ALA A 40 -5.35 -2.04 3.87
CA ALA A 40 -4.39 -2.83 3.13
C ALA A 40 -4.71 -2.79 1.63
N VAL A 41 -3.72 -2.42 0.80
CA VAL A 41 -3.85 -2.33 -0.66
C VAL A 41 -3.09 -3.49 -1.32
N LEU A 42 -3.79 -4.28 -2.14
CA LEU A 42 -3.17 -5.37 -2.92
C LEU A 42 -2.80 -4.88 -4.32
N LEU A 43 -1.51 -4.92 -4.65
CA LEU A 43 -1.00 -4.67 -6.00
C LEU A 43 -0.79 -5.99 -6.75
N ALA A 44 -1.65 -6.26 -7.74
CA ALA A 44 -1.60 -7.48 -8.55
C ALA A 44 -1.26 -7.18 -10.02
N GLY A 45 -0.58 -8.12 -10.70
CA GLY A 45 -0.20 -7.99 -12.10
C GLY A 45 0.89 -9.00 -12.49
N GLY A 46 1.13 -9.17 -13.80
CA GLY A 46 2.16 -10.09 -14.34
C GLY A 46 3.59 -9.73 -13.93
N ALA A 47 4.56 -10.63 -14.18
CA ALA A 47 5.97 -10.31 -13.95
C ALA A 47 6.39 -9.09 -14.79
N GLY A 48 7.20 -8.20 -14.21
CA GLY A 48 7.68 -7.00 -14.91
C GLY A 48 6.70 -5.82 -15.01
N THR A 49 5.47 -5.92 -14.50
CA THR A 49 4.48 -4.80 -14.56
C THR A 49 4.74 -3.64 -13.59
N GLY A 50 5.93 -3.57 -12.98
CA GLY A 50 6.29 -2.44 -12.12
C GLY A 50 5.69 -2.43 -10.70
N LYS A 51 5.10 -3.52 -10.20
CA LYS A 51 4.53 -3.58 -8.82
C LYS A 51 5.51 -3.15 -7.73
N THR A 52 6.72 -3.70 -7.77
CA THR A 52 7.79 -3.36 -6.82
C THR A 52 8.21 -1.90 -6.97
N THR A 53 8.31 -1.41 -8.21
CA THR A 53 8.61 -0.01 -8.49
C THR A 53 7.55 0.92 -7.90
N LEU A 54 6.26 0.62 -8.10
CA LEU A 54 5.16 1.41 -7.54
C LEU A 54 5.20 1.42 -6.01
N ALA A 55 5.41 0.27 -5.38
CA ALA A 55 5.48 0.17 -3.92
C ALA A 55 6.65 1.00 -3.33
N ILE A 56 7.83 0.92 -3.96
CA ILE A 56 8.99 1.70 -3.54
C ILE A 56 8.77 3.19 -3.82
N GLN A 57 8.21 3.55 -4.97
CA GLN A 57 7.94 4.94 -5.33
C GLN A 57 6.98 5.60 -4.34
N HIS A 58 5.92 4.90 -3.95
CA HIS A 58 5.00 5.38 -2.92
C HIS A 58 5.72 5.64 -1.60
N LEU A 59 6.59 4.71 -1.17
CA LEU A 59 7.34 4.85 0.07
C LEU A 59 8.33 6.03 0.03
N VAL A 60 9.08 6.17 -1.07
CA VAL A 60 10.05 7.25 -1.24
C VAL A 60 9.35 8.60 -1.33
N ASN A 61 8.25 8.70 -2.07
CA ASN A 61 7.44 9.91 -2.14
C ASN A 61 6.84 10.26 -0.77
N GLY A 62 6.34 9.27 -0.03
CA GLY A 62 5.88 9.39 1.35
C GLY A 62 6.93 10.07 2.23
N ALA A 63 8.14 9.51 2.25
CA ALA A 63 9.24 10.03 3.06
C ALA A 63 9.73 11.41 2.63
N THR A 64 9.85 11.66 1.33
CA THR A 64 10.51 12.89 0.80
C THR A 64 9.57 14.07 0.62
N GLN A 65 8.30 13.83 0.30
CA GLN A 65 7.34 14.88 -0.04
C GLN A 65 6.30 15.12 1.07
N PHE A 66 5.97 14.08 1.84
CA PHE A 66 4.89 14.12 2.83
C PHE A 66 5.37 13.90 4.27
N GLY A 67 6.66 13.58 4.47
CA GLY A 67 7.24 13.31 5.79
C GLY A 67 6.71 12.02 6.44
N GLU A 68 6.21 11.09 5.63
CA GLU A 68 5.64 9.82 6.09
C GLU A 68 6.74 8.77 6.29
N ASN A 69 6.77 8.16 7.47
CA ASN A 69 7.63 7.02 7.75
C ASN A 69 7.04 5.75 7.15
N GLY A 70 7.87 4.87 6.62
CA GLY A 70 7.41 3.57 6.16
C GLY A 70 8.50 2.52 6.10
N ILE A 71 8.08 1.27 5.98
CA ILE A 71 8.93 0.09 6.00
C ILE A 71 8.69 -0.69 4.71
N TYR A 72 9.78 -1.05 4.02
CA TYR A 72 9.73 -1.96 2.87
C TYR A 72 10.20 -3.35 3.29
N VAL A 73 9.29 -4.32 3.24
CA VAL A 73 9.58 -5.74 3.51
C VAL A 73 9.52 -6.50 2.19
N THR A 74 10.58 -7.23 1.85
CA THR A 74 10.67 -7.99 0.60
C THR A 74 11.00 -9.44 0.86
N PHE A 75 10.29 -10.34 0.19
CA PHE A 75 10.50 -11.79 0.23
C PHE A 75 11.08 -12.31 -1.09
N ARG A 76 11.89 -11.51 -1.78
CA ARG A 76 12.50 -11.93 -3.03
C ARG A 76 13.40 -13.15 -2.76
N CYS A 77 13.05 -14.27 -3.36
CA CYS A 77 13.90 -15.44 -3.42
C CYS A 77 15.01 -15.19 -4.45
N GLY A 78 16.27 -15.20 -4.01
CA GLY A 78 17.41 -15.32 -4.92
C GLY A 78 17.57 -16.79 -5.30
N ALA A 79 17.87 -17.07 -6.57
CA ALA A 79 18.26 -18.43 -6.97
C ALA A 79 19.52 -18.80 -6.17
N ALA A 80 19.39 -19.70 -5.21
CA ALA A 80 20.54 -20.40 -4.68
C ALA A 80 21.05 -21.28 -5.82
N THR A 81 22.07 -20.79 -6.53
CA THR A 81 22.81 -21.57 -7.51
C THR A 81 23.40 -22.77 -6.78
N THR A 82 22.69 -23.89 -6.80
CA THR A 82 23.25 -25.19 -6.45
C THR A 82 24.07 -25.61 -7.67
N THR A 83 25.26 -25.05 -7.81
CA THR A 83 26.31 -25.69 -8.60
C THR A 83 26.71 -26.92 -7.80
N ARG A 84 26.14 -28.07 -8.19
CA ARG A 84 26.76 -29.36 -7.97
C ARG A 84 27.61 -29.64 -9.19
N ASP A 85 28.93 -29.63 -9.00
CA ASP A 85 29.88 -30.46 -9.71
C ASP A 85 30.94 -30.91 -8.69
#